data_AF-A0A2H9TMU3-F1
#
_entry.id   AF-A0A2H9TMU3-F1
#
_cell.length_a   1.000
_cell.length_b   1.000
_cell.length_c   1.000
_cell.angle_alpha   90.00
_cell.angle_beta   90.00
_cell.angle_gamma   90.00
#
_symmetry.space_group_name_H-M   'P 1'
#
loop_
_entity.id
_entity.type
_entity.pdbx_description
1 polymer ?
#
loop_
_entity_poly.entity_id
_entity_poly.type
_entity_poly.pdbx_seq_one_letter_code
_entity_poly.pdbx_strand_id
1 'polypeptide(L)'
;MSSATTSLKGMFGRVGQLFRKPELQKHANTGRKVLMRPTVPPTTRWTTGQISVTPEDGQRRLTDMLCRQYDVSRAFVHRLLREGKVTVMRARPVEALPGTDVGIADPAMVKTWAPRENMRVIAGDLITMAEVILPPRTNIVLPKSNVLTEKTIEYMRSLVIHKDDRLIVINKPAGLAVHSGPGSATHIEGWLGALQYDAEIAPLLVHRLDKGTSGVLLLARTRDVAADLAARFRESHLDASVEKVYWALVRGMPDKRNMEGEIVTNIYRTAKTPNERMTSFADRRSDLLDEGKVAITRYRWMQLHLRRSPREKLSLIELQPLTGRTHQLRVHMAEQLKLPIFGDYRYFRNQLPNLKLHLHCYRITLKNWNDGKPLTIKASIPRHFIETMHDHPLKLNTVPKHALKRRAK
;
A
#
# COMPACT_ATOMS: atom_id res chain seq x y z
N MET A 1 56.03 -48.75 -10.49
CA MET A 1 55.83 -47.30 -10.70
C MET A 1 54.48 -47.10 -11.36
N SER A 2 53.54 -46.62 -10.54
CA SER A 2 52.14 -46.23 -10.80
C SER A 2 52.12 -44.84 -11.49
N SER A 3 51.18 -44.32 -12.29
CA SER A 3 49.70 -44.35 -12.34
C SER A 3 49.28 -43.74 -13.70
N ALA A 4 48.37 -44.36 -14.46
CA ALA A 4 46.92 -44.10 -14.54
C ALA A 4 46.47 -42.83 -15.31
N THR A 5 46.40 -42.96 -16.64
CA THR A 5 45.58 -42.14 -17.54
C THR A 5 44.10 -42.43 -17.25
N THR A 6 43.44 -41.57 -16.47
CA THR A 6 42.00 -41.75 -16.14
C THR A 6 41.12 -40.91 -17.05
N SER A 7 40.36 -41.63 -17.87
CA SER A 7 39.28 -41.19 -18.75
C SER A 7 38.24 -40.31 -18.06
N LEU A 8 37.90 -39.19 -18.69
CA LEU A 8 36.87 -38.21 -18.30
C LEU A 8 35.41 -38.72 -18.48
N LYS A 9 35.19 -40.04 -18.48
CA LYS A 9 33.85 -40.67 -18.58
C LYS A 9 33.23 -41.11 -17.24
N GLY A 10 33.84 -40.76 -16.10
CA GLY A 10 33.45 -41.26 -14.77
C GLY A 10 32.62 -40.34 -13.86
N MET A 11 32.24 -39.12 -14.27
CA MET A 11 31.62 -38.12 -13.36
C MET A 11 30.17 -37.72 -13.68
N PHE A 12 29.45 -38.49 -14.51
CA PHE A 12 28.02 -38.30 -14.76
C PHE A 12 27.18 -39.55 -14.41
N GLY A 13 27.56 -40.25 -13.34
CA GLY A 13 26.81 -41.39 -12.81
C GLY A 13 26.03 -41.01 -11.55
N ARG A 14 24.69 -41.01 -11.66
CA ARG A 14 23.68 -40.85 -10.58
C ARG A 14 23.29 -39.42 -10.18
N VAL A 15 22.66 -38.70 -11.10
CA VAL A 15 21.52 -37.81 -10.75
C VAL A 15 20.37 -38.11 -11.72
N GLY A 16 20.01 -39.39 -11.80
CA GLY A 16 18.86 -39.85 -12.57
C GLY A 16 17.92 -40.57 -11.62
N GLN A 17 17.03 -39.82 -10.95
CA GLN A 17 15.74 -40.23 -10.39
C GLN A 17 15.36 -39.26 -9.26
N LEU A 18 14.68 -38.16 -9.58
CA LEU A 18 13.73 -37.48 -8.69
C LEU A 18 12.98 -36.31 -9.36
N PHE A 19 12.68 -36.43 -10.65
CA PHE A 19 11.64 -35.61 -11.27
C PHE A 19 10.86 -36.49 -12.25
N ARG A 20 9.74 -37.04 -11.79
CA ARG A 20 8.71 -37.54 -12.73
C ARG A 20 8.29 -36.34 -13.59
N LYS A 21 8.22 -36.55 -14.92
CA LYS A 21 7.61 -35.57 -15.83
C LYS A 21 6.21 -35.21 -15.31
N PRO A 22 5.76 -33.95 -15.41
CA PRO A 22 4.44 -33.56 -14.96
C PRO A 22 3.37 -34.31 -15.77
N GLU A 23 2.57 -35.14 -15.10
CA GLU A 23 1.39 -35.77 -15.68
C GLU A 23 0.22 -34.77 -15.73
N LEU A 24 -0.39 -34.66 -16.90
CA LEU A 24 -1.64 -33.92 -17.11
C LEU A 24 -2.81 -34.83 -16.73
N GLN A 25 -3.45 -34.60 -15.58
CA GLN A 25 -4.75 -35.19 -15.28
C GLN A 25 -5.89 -34.20 -15.52
N LYS A 26 -6.95 -34.66 -16.20
CA LYS A 26 -8.19 -33.92 -16.42
C LYS A 26 -9.01 -33.92 -15.12
N HIS A 27 -9.36 -32.73 -14.62
CA HIS A 27 -10.38 -32.60 -13.58
C HIS A 27 -11.76 -32.90 -14.17
N ALA A 28 -12.48 -33.85 -13.57
CA ALA A 28 -13.77 -34.37 -14.05
C ALA A 28 -14.96 -33.39 -13.95
N ASN A 29 -14.77 -32.09 -13.71
CA ASN A 29 -15.92 -31.17 -13.59
C ASN A 29 -15.75 -29.74 -14.12
N THR A 30 -14.65 -29.40 -14.81
CA THR A 30 -14.49 -28.03 -15.38
C THR A 30 -13.69 -27.94 -16.68
N GLY A 31 -13.16 -29.04 -17.21
CA GLY A 31 -12.46 -29.06 -18.51
C GLY A 31 -11.16 -28.23 -18.61
N ARG A 32 -10.76 -27.47 -17.58
CA ARG A 32 -9.53 -26.66 -17.57
C ARG A 32 -8.32 -27.51 -17.16
N LYS A 33 -7.28 -27.53 -18.02
CA LYS A 33 -5.95 -28.06 -17.69
C LYS A 33 -5.22 -27.03 -16.82
N VAL A 34 -4.84 -27.39 -15.59
CA VAL A 34 -4.06 -26.54 -14.68
C VAL A 34 -2.67 -27.15 -14.51
N LEU A 35 -1.62 -26.35 -14.73
CA LEU A 35 -0.23 -26.73 -14.47
C LEU A 35 0.02 -26.69 -12.95
N MET A 36 -0.05 -27.84 -12.29
CA MET A 36 0.36 -27.96 -10.88
C MET A 36 1.88 -27.78 -10.80
N ARG A 37 2.34 -26.72 -10.14
CA ARG A 37 3.75 -26.59 -9.74
C ARG A 37 4.02 -27.56 -8.59
N PRO A 38 5.16 -28.27 -8.58
CA PRO A 38 5.46 -29.25 -7.53
C PRO A 38 5.47 -28.57 -6.16
N THR A 39 4.69 -29.13 -5.22
CA THR A 39 4.68 -28.72 -3.82
C THR A 39 5.95 -29.21 -3.14
N VAL A 40 6.80 -28.27 -2.75
CA VAL A 40 8.04 -28.52 -2.01
C VAL A 40 7.69 -28.78 -0.53
N PRO A 41 8.16 -29.89 0.10
CA PRO A 41 7.79 -30.24 1.48
C PRO A 41 8.23 -29.19 2.53
N PRO A 42 7.54 -29.12 3.68
CA PRO A 42 7.58 -27.98 4.62
C PRO A 42 8.95 -27.71 5.29
N THR A 43 9.91 -28.62 5.15
CA THR A 43 11.31 -28.42 5.54
C THR A 43 12.21 -28.94 4.43
N THR A 44 12.36 -28.14 3.38
CA THR A 44 13.35 -28.45 2.34
C THR A 44 14.67 -27.81 2.76
N ARG A 45 15.63 -28.67 3.14
CA ARG A 45 17.03 -28.24 3.24
C ARG A 45 17.51 -27.90 1.86
N TRP A 46 18.11 -26.74 1.73
CA TRP A 46 18.90 -26.44 0.55
C TRP A 46 20.26 -27.08 0.74
N THR A 47 20.54 -28.14 0.00
CA THR A 47 21.93 -28.55 -0.22
C THR A 47 22.62 -27.48 -1.04
N THR A 48 23.87 -27.19 -0.68
CA THR A 48 24.78 -26.27 -1.39
C THR A 48 24.68 -26.50 -2.90
N GLY A 49 24.15 -25.50 -3.61
CA GLY A 49 23.90 -25.59 -5.05
C GLY A 49 24.33 -24.31 -5.76
N GLN A 50 25.05 -24.47 -6.86
CA GLN A 50 25.32 -23.40 -7.81
C GLN A 50 24.13 -23.25 -8.75
N ILE A 51 23.67 -22.03 -8.93
CA ILE A 51 22.56 -21.69 -9.83
C ILE A 51 23.12 -20.87 -10.98
N SER A 52 22.94 -21.35 -12.21
CA SER A 52 23.25 -20.56 -13.39
C SER A 52 22.06 -19.66 -13.74
N VAL A 53 22.32 -18.38 -13.95
CA VAL A 53 21.30 -17.40 -14.36
C VAL A 53 20.97 -17.59 -15.83
N THR A 54 19.69 -17.85 -16.10
CA THR A 54 19.19 -18.06 -17.47
C THR A 54 19.06 -16.73 -18.23
N PRO A 55 19.00 -16.76 -19.58
CA PRO A 55 18.71 -15.56 -20.39
C PRO A 55 17.39 -14.86 -20.01
N GLU A 56 16.37 -15.60 -19.55
CA GLU A 56 15.06 -15.04 -19.13
C GLU A 56 15.11 -14.26 -17.80
N ASP A 57 16.10 -14.58 -16.98
CA ASP A 57 16.37 -13.91 -15.72
C ASP A 57 17.46 -12.83 -15.85
N GLY A 58 18.10 -12.73 -17.01
CA GLY A 58 19.03 -11.67 -17.36
C GLY A 58 18.41 -10.29 -17.13
N GLN A 59 19.18 -9.39 -16.50
CA GLN A 59 18.77 -8.04 -16.09
C GLN A 59 17.76 -7.96 -14.93
N ARG A 60 17.26 -9.08 -14.37
CA ARG A 60 16.41 -9.02 -13.16
C ARG A 60 17.22 -8.63 -11.94
N ARG A 61 16.54 -8.10 -10.92
CA ARG A 61 17.14 -7.95 -9.59
C ARG A 61 17.37 -9.36 -9.00
N LEU A 62 18.54 -9.58 -8.42
CA LEU A 62 18.89 -10.83 -7.74
C LEU A 62 17.82 -11.23 -6.71
N THR A 63 17.31 -10.25 -5.98
CA THR A 63 16.25 -10.44 -4.98
C THR A 63 14.95 -10.96 -5.60
N ASP A 64 14.51 -10.40 -6.71
CA ASP A 64 13.27 -10.82 -7.38
C ASP A 64 13.42 -12.20 -8.03
N MET A 65 14.60 -12.50 -8.59
CA MET A 65 14.93 -13.82 -9.13
C MET A 65 14.86 -14.89 -8.04
N LEU A 66 15.56 -14.68 -6.91
CA LEU A 66 15.57 -15.63 -5.79
C LEU A 66 14.19 -15.79 -5.14
N CYS A 67 13.42 -14.71 -4.98
CA CYS A 67 12.05 -14.79 -4.46
C CYS A 67 11.15 -15.66 -5.36
N ARG A 68 11.27 -15.51 -6.68
CA ARG A 68 10.45 -16.22 -7.66
C ARG A 68 10.84 -17.68 -7.80
N GLN A 69 12.14 -17.96 -7.90
CA GLN A 69 12.66 -19.30 -8.13
C GLN A 69 12.39 -20.23 -6.95
N TYR A 70 12.41 -19.67 -5.73
CA TYR A 70 12.35 -20.45 -4.50
C TYR A 70 11.12 -20.19 -3.63
N ASP A 71 10.20 -19.36 -4.10
CA ASP A 71 8.93 -19.07 -3.42
C ASP A 71 9.14 -18.58 -1.97
N VAL A 72 10.14 -17.70 -1.78
CA VAL A 72 10.52 -17.13 -0.47
C VAL A 72 10.22 -15.64 -0.39
N SER A 73 9.97 -15.14 0.82
CA SER A 73 9.71 -13.70 1.02
C SER A 73 10.95 -12.84 0.73
N ARG A 74 10.75 -11.63 0.21
CA ARG A 74 11.84 -10.64 0.06
C ARG A 74 12.61 -10.42 1.36
N ALA A 75 11.91 -10.31 2.48
CA ALA A 75 12.54 -10.10 3.79
C ALA A 75 13.53 -11.22 4.16
N PHE A 76 13.23 -12.46 3.77
CA PHE A 76 14.11 -13.60 3.95
C PHE A 76 15.35 -13.49 3.04
N VAL A 77 15.17 -13.18 1.75
CA VAL A 77 16.29 -12.99 0.82
C VAL A 77 17.20 -11.84 1.26
N HIS A 78 16.65 -10.71 1.70
CA HIS A 78 17.42 -9.59 2.26
C HIS A 78 18.18 -9.96 3.54
N ARG A 79 17.71 -10.94 4.31
CA ARG A 79 18.44 -11.47 5.46
C ARG A 79 19.64 -12.30 5.01
N LEU A 80 19.46 -13.17 4.01
CA LEU A 80 20.54 -13.98 3.45
C LEU A 80 21.65 -13.13 2.81
N LEU A 81 21.28 -12.06 2.12
CA LEU A 81 22.24 -11.11 1.56
C LEU A 81 23.04 -10.40 2.66
N ARG A 82 22.39 -9.99 3.77
CA ARG A 82 23.07 -9.36 4.92
C ARG A 82 23.95 -10.32 5.70
N GLU A 83 23.55 -11.58 5.81
CA GLU A 83 24.33 -12.64 6.47
C GLU A 83 25.48 -13.17 5.58
N GLY A 84 25.66 -12.63 4.36
CA GLY A 84 26.72 -13.06 3.44
C GLY A 84 26.53 -14.47 2.89
N LYS A 85 25.31 -15.03 2.98
CA LYS A 85 24.99 -16.41 2.60
C LYS A 85 24.73 -16.60 1.11
N VAL A 86 24.84 -15.54 0.32
CA VAL A 86 24.66 -15.55 -1.14
C VAL A 86 25.87 -14.87 -1.77
N THR A 87 26.48 -15.52 -2.75
CA THR A 87 27.57 -14.96 -3.55
C THR A 87 27.25 -15.10 -5.03
N VAL A 88 27.74 -14.15 -5.83
CA VAL A 88 27.58 -14.18 -7.30
C VAL A 88 28.95 -14.25 -7.93
N MET A 89 29.23 -15.32 -8.67
CA MET A 89 30.43 -15.49 -9.46
C MET A 89 30.14 -15.06 -10.89
N ARG A 90 30.93 -14.10 -11.38
CA ARG A 90 30.79 -13.56 -12.73
C ARG A 90 32.16 -13.59 -13.42
N ALA A 91 32.21 -14.23 -14.58
CA ALA A 91 33.34 -14.10 -15.48
C ALA A 91 33.32 -12.69 -16.10
N ARG A 92 34.45 -11.96 -16.07
CA ARG A 92 34.56 -10.73 -16.86
C ARG A 92 34.57 -11.12 -18.35
N PRO A 93 33.84 -10.39 -19.21
CA PRO A 93 34.16 -10.45 -20.62
C PRO A 93 35.60 -9.92 -20.79
N VAL A 94 36.46 -10.74 -21.39
CA VAL A 94 37.77 -10.28 -21.86
C VAL A 94 37.48 -9.31 -23.01
N GLU A 95 38.08 -8.12 -22.98
CA GLU A 95 38.01 -7.21 -24.14
C GLU A 95 38.45 -7.99 -25.39
N ALA A 96 37.59 -8.02 -26.41
CA ALA A 96 37.88 -8.76 -27.63
C ALA A 96 39.18 -8.22 -28.23
N LEU A 97 40.16 -9.10 -28.43
CA LEU A 97 41.32 -8.77 -29.26
C LEU A 97 40.83 -8.45 -30.67
N PRO A 98 41.34 -7.40 -31.33
CA PRO A 98 40.91 -7.03 -32.68
C PRO A 98 41.04 -8.24 -33.63
N GLY A 99 39.90 -8.68 -34.20
CA GLY A 99 39.86 -9.79 -35.17
C GLY A 99 39.43 -11.16 -34.62
N THR A 100 38.86 -11.26 -33.42
CA THR A 100 38.28 -12.51 -32.90
C THR A 100 36.85 -12.33 -32.38
N ASP A 101 35.88 -13.06 -32.96
CA ASP A 101 34.45 -12.97 -32.63
C ASP A 101 34.01 -13.81 -31.42
N VAL A 102 34.95 -14.45 -30.71
CA VAL A 102 34.63 -15.31 -29.56
C VAL A 102 35.59 -15.03 -28.41
N GLY A 103 35.15 -14.19 -27.48
CA GLY A 103 35.82 -14.04 -26.18
C GLY A 103 35.62 -15.31 -25.36
N ILE A 104 36.63 -16.17 -25.31
CA ILE A 104 36.68 -17.27 -24.34
C ILE A 104 37.05 -16.63 -23.00
N ALA A 105 36.11 -16.65 -22.04
CA ALA A 105 36.40 -16.20 -20.69
C ALA A 105 37.47 -17.09 -20.06
N ASP A 106 38.59 -16.50 -19.65
CA ASP A 106 39.63 -17.20 -18.89
C ASP A 106 39.05 -17.65 -17.53
N PRO A 107 39.10 -18.96 -17.18
CA PRO A 107 38.70 -19.47 -15.87
C PRO A 107 39.39 -18.78 -14.68
N ALA A 108 40.57 -18.18 -14.88
CA ALA A 108 41.29 -17.40 -13.86
C ALA A 108 40.69 -16.00 -13.60
N MET A 109 39.75 -15.52 -14.43
CA MET A 109 39.12 -14.19 -14.34
C MET A 109 37.67 -14.21 -13.80
N VAL A 110 37.33 -15.22 -12.98
CA VAL A 110 36.04 -15.27 -12.28
C VAL A 110 36.12 -14.46 -10.99
N LYS A 111 35.36 -13.36 -10.91
CA LYS A 111 35.28 -12.56 -9.68
C LYS A 111 34.05 -12.96 -8.87
N THR A 112 34.26 -13.26 -7.59
CA THR A 112 33.19 -13.47 -6.62
C THR A 112 32.74 -12.14 -6.04
N TRP A 113 31.45 -11.85 -6.16
CA TRP A 113 30.82 -10.64 -5.66
C TRP A 113 29.96 -10.95 -4.44
N ALA A 114 30.11 -10.16 -3.39
CA ALA A 114 29.09 -10.01 -2.35
C ALA A 114 27.96 -9.13 -2.92
N PRO A 115 26.77 -9.67 -3.16
CA PRO A 115 25.70 -8.96 -3.84
C PRO A 115 25.14 -7.80 -3.01
N ARG A 116 25.04 -6.62 -3.64
CA ARG A 116 24.32 -5.45 -3.08
C ARG A 116 22.81 -5.64 -3.25
N GLU A 117 21.99 -5.00 -2.41
CA GLU A 117 20.51 -5.19 -2.40
C GLU A 117 19.81 -4.91 -3.75
N ASN A 118 20.40 -4.06 -4.59
CA ASN A 118 19.88 -3.70 -5.91
C ASN A 118 20.67 -4.34 -7.07
N MET A 119 21.52 -5.32 -6.80
CA MET A 119 22.32 -5.99 -7.83
C MET A 119 21.42 -6.68 -8.87
N ARG A 120 21.69 -6.40 -10.15
CA ARG A 120 21.08 -7.11 -11.27
C ARG A 120 21.96 -8.26 -11.71
N VAL A 121 21.33 -9.39 -12.00
CA VAL A 121 21.99 -10.59 -12.52
C VAL A 121 22.10 -10.53 -14.04
N ILE A 122 23.15 -11.12 -14.57
CA ILE A 122 23.40 -11.26 -16.01
C ILE A 122 23.30 -12.75 -16.37
N ALA A 123 22.81 -13.04 -17.57
CA ALA A 123 22.78 -14.40 -18.07
C ALA A 123 24.20 -15.01 -18.03
N GLY A 124 24.34 -16.22 -17.46
CA GLY A 124 25.63 -16.87 -17.22
C GLY A 124 26.27 -16.57 -15.87
N ASP A 125 25.72 -15.68 -15.03
CA ASP A 125 26.14 -15.55 -13.63
C ASP A 125 25.93 -16.88 -12.89
N LEU A 126 26.88 -17.24 -12.00
CA LEU A 126 26.76 -18.39 -11.10
C LEU A 126 26.50 -17.91 -9.68
N ILE A 127 25.32 -18.19 -9.15
CA ILE A 127 24.92 -17.81 -7.80
C ILE A 127 25.15 -19.00 -6.88
N THR A 128 25.94 -18.80 -5.83
CA THR A 128 26.16 -19.82 -4.80
C THR A 128 25.46 -19.38 -3.52
N MET A 129 24.82 -20.32 -2.84
CA MET A 129 24.21 -20.08 -1.55
C MET A 129 24.70 -21.07 -0.51
N ALA A 130 24.98 -20.57 0.69
CA ALA A 130 25.28 -21.39 1.85
C ALA A 130 24.05 -22.21 2.28
N GLU A 131 24.27 -23.32 2.97
CA GLU A 131 23.18 -24.16 3.49
C GLU A 131 22.29 -23.32 4.43
N VAL A 132 21.02 -23.21 4.06
CA VAL A 132 20.01 -22.45 4.81
C VAL A 132 18.81 -23.35 5.02
N ILE A 133 18.43 -23.50 6.28
CA ILE A 133 17.15 -24.09 6.64
C ILE A 133 16.08 -23.06 6.29
N LEU A 134 15.24 -23.38 5.31
CA LEU A 134 14.05 -22.57 5.06
C LEU A 134 13.25 -22.50 6.36
N PRO A 135 12.81 -21.30 6.79
CA PRO A 135 11.80 -21.25 7.82
C PRO A 135 10.63 -22.10 7.33
N PRO A 136 10.05 -22.97 8.18
CA PRO A 136 8.83 -23.68 7.80
C PRO A 136 7.90 -22.63 7.23
N ARG A 137 7.21 -22.96 6.14
CA ARG A 137 6.15 -22.09 5.62
C ARG A 137 5.35 -21.69 6.85
N THR A 138 5.49 -20.42 7.26
CA THR A 138 4.32 -19.76 7.75
C THR A 138 3.48 -19.83 6.50
N ASN A 139 2.60 -20.83 6.47
CA ASN A 139 1.27 -20.56 6.02
C ASN A 139 0.89 -19.30 6.82
N ILE A 140 1.26 -18.14 6.28
CA ILE A 140 0.28 -17.11 6.10
C ILE A 140 -0.78 -17.89 5.36
N VAL A 141 -1.68 -18.49 6.14
CA VAL A 141 -3.03 -18.74 5.71
C VAL A 141 -3.39 -17.36 5.21
N LEU A 142 -3.22 -17.12 3.90
CA LEU A 142 -3.96 -16.06 3.24
C LEU A 142 -5.35 -16.33 3.76
N PRO A 143 -5.93 -15.41 4.57
CA PRO A 143 -7.18 -15.68 5.25
C PRO A 143 -8.09 -16.32 4.21
N LYS A 144 -8.52 -17.57 4.49
CA LYS A 144 -9.43 -18.33 3.63
C LYS A 144 -10.38 -17.30 3.04
N SER A 145 -10.37 -17.13 1.71
CA SER A 145 -11.02 -16.00 1.02
C SER A 145 -12.19 -15.51 1.85
N ASN A 146 -12.12 -14.30 2.43
CA ASN A 146 -13.14 -13.83 3.38
C ASN A 146 -14.51 -14.19 2.82
N VAL A 147 -15.12 -15.26 3.32
CA VAL A 147 -16.37 -15.75 2.76
C VAL A 147 -17.34 -14.62 3.08
N LEU A 148 -17.79 -13.94 2.03
CA LEU A 148 -18.65 -12.79 2.18
C LEU A 148 -19.96 -13.29 2.76
N THR A 149 -20.21 -12.96 4.01
CA THR A 149 -21.50 -13.23 4.63
C THR A 149 -22.54 -12.28 4.08
N GLU A 150 -23.81 -12.68 4.07
CA GLU A 150 -24.91 -11.81 3.63
C GLU A 150 -24.93 -10.49 4.41
N LYS A 151 -24.64 -10.54 5.71
CA LYS A 151 -24.51 -9.35 6.57
C LYS A 151 -23.40 -8.41 6.10
N THR A 152 -22.27 -8.94 5.64
CA THR A 152 -21.17 -8.14 5.09
C THR A 152 -21.58 -7.48 3.78
N ILE A 153 -22.32 -8.20 2.93
CA ILE A 153 -22.82 -7.68 1.66
C ILE A 153 -23.80 -6.53 1.89
N GLU A 154 -24.81 -6.76 2.72
CA GLU A 154 -25.80 -5.76 3.11
C GLU A 154 -25.13 -4.52 3.72
N TYR A 155 -24.19 -4.71 4.64
CA TYR A 155 -23.44 -3.62 5.25
C TYR A 155 -22.67 -2.81 4.21
N MET A 156 -21.88 -3.44 3.35
CA MET A 156 -21.11 -2.73 2.31
C MET A 156 -22.01 -1.98 1.34
N ARG A 157 -23.13 -2.59 0.94
CA ARG A 157 -24.13 -1.96 0.06
C ARG A 157 -24.80 -0.76 0.72
N SER A 158 -25.06 -0.80 2.03
CA SER A 158 -25.62 0.33 2.77
C SER A 158 -24.69 1.56 2.83
N LEU A 159 -23.39 1.38 2.57
CA LEU A 159 -22.41 2.48 2.52
C LEU A 159 -22.37 3.16 1.15
N VAL A 160 -22.97 2.57 0.11
CA VAL A 160 -22.93 3.11 -1.26
C VAL A 160 -23.74 4.41 -1.31
N ILE A 161 -23.08 5.48 -1.78
CA ILE A 161 -23.69 6.80 -1.99
C ILE A 161 -23.82 7.17 -3.47
N HIS A 162 -23.11 6.46 -4.35
CA HIS A 162 -23.21 6.61 -5.81
C HIS A 162 -22.81 5.29 -6.49
N LYS A 163 -23.52 4.91 -7.55
CA LYS A 163 -23.19 3.78 -8.44
C LYS A 163 -23.61 4.14 -9.86
N ASP A 164 -22.68 4.06 -10.79
CA ASP A 164 -22.92 4.09 -12.23
C ASP A 164 -22.11 2.97 -12.91
N ASP A 165 -22.01 2.99 -14.23
CA ASP A 165 -21.31 1.95 -15.00
C ASP A 165 -19.78 1.95 -14.81
N ARG A 166 -19.22 3.10 -14.39
CA ARG A 166 -17.76 3.31 -14.26
C ARG A 166 -17.32 3.32 -12.80
N LEU A 167 -18.15 3.81 -11.89
CA LEU A 167 -17.82 4.14 -10.51
C LEU A 167 -18.78 3.53 -9.50
N ILE A 168 -18.24 3.14 -8.37
CA ILE A 168 -18.97 2.97 -7.11
C ILE A 168 -18.32 3.88 -6.08
N VAL A 169 -19.11 4.65 -5.36
CA VAL A 169 -18.61 5.52 -4.29
C VAL A 169 -19.30 5.16 -2.99
N ILE A 170 -18.50 4.96 -1.95
CA ILE A 170 -19.00 4.64 -0.61
C ILE A 170 -18.70 5.77 0.37
N ASN A 171 -19.62 6.00 1.32
CA ASN A 171 -19.34 6.76 2.52
C ASN A 171 -18.66 5.84 3.54
N LYS A 172 -17.33 5.79 3.50
CA LYS A 172 -16.53 4.96 4.39
C LYS A 172 -16.74 5.40 5.85
N PRO A 173 -17.08 4.49 6.77
CA PRO A 173 -17.17 4.81 8.19
C PRO A 173 -15.78 4.93 8.84
N ALA A 174 -15.70 5.74 9.91
CA ALA A 174 -14.51 5.83 10.74
C ALA A 174 -14.27 4.51 11.51
N GLY A 175 -13.03 4.05 11.53
CA GLY A 175 -12.61 2.81 12.21
C GLY A 175 -12.40 1.61 11.28
N LEU A 176 -12.97 1.63 10.07
CA LEU A 176 -12.77 0.58 9.07
C LEU A 176 -11.49 0.87 8.24
N ALA A 177 -10.59 -0.09 8.09
CA ALA A 177 -9.39 0.09 7.28
C ALA A 177 -9.70 -0.07 5.78
N VAL A 178 -8.99 0.65 4.90
CA VAL A 178 -9.11 0.46 3.44
C VAL A 178 -8.34 -0.79 3.00
N HIS A 179 -7.06 -0.86 3.33
CA HIS A 179 -6.17 -1.98 2.98
C HIS A 179 -5.91 -2.90 4.18
N SER A 180 -5.49 -4.12 3.87
CA SER A 180 -4.94 -5.04 4.86
C SER A 180 -3.68 -4.45 5.51
N GLY A 181 -3.57 -4.57 6.84
CA GLY A 181 -2.43 -4.09 7.61
C GLY A 181 -2.24 -4.90 8.89
N PRO A 182 -1.06 -4.79 9.54
CA PRO A 182 -0.75 -5.55 10.74
C PRO A 182 -1.82 -5.30 11.83
N GLY A 183 -2.56 -6.34 12.21
CA GLY A 183 -3.60 -6.26 13.25
C GLY A 183 -5.00 -5.80 12.81
N SER A 184 -5.29 -5.68 11.51
CA SER A 184 -6.66 -5.42 11.03
C SER A 184 -7.23 -6.62 10.29
N ALA A 185 -7.95 -7.49 11.01
CA ALA A 185 -8.64 -8.64 10.42
C ALA A 185 -9.71 -8.22 9.39
N THR A 186 -10.27 -7.01 9.56
CA THR A 186 -11.35 -6.47 8.73
C THR A 186 -10.91 -5.22 7.97
N HIS A 187 -11.12 -5.20 6.66
CA HIS A 187 -10.74 -4.10 5.78
C HIS A 187 -11.58 -4.12 4.48
N ILE A 188 -11.77 -2.95 3.86
CA ILE A 188 -12.60 -2.78 2.65
C ILE A 188 -12.10 -3.62 1.50
N GLU A 189 -10.77 -3.67 1.29
CA GLU A 189 -10.15 -4.45 0.22
C GLU A 189 -10.58 -5.94 0.23
N GLY A 190 -10.76 -6.53 1.41
CA GLY A 190 -11.20 -7.92 1.56
C GLY A 190 -12.72 -8.10 1.42
N TRP A 191 -13.47 -7.00 1.28
CA TRP A 191 -14.93 -6.97 1.13
C TRP A 191 -15.39 -6.40 -0.21
N LEU A 192 -14.49 -6.07 -1.13
CA LEU A 192 -14.83 -5.48 -2.43
C LEU A 192 -15.78 -6.37 -3.25
N GLY A 193 -15.70 -7.70 -3.11
CA GLY A 193 -16.61 -8.63 -3.77
C GLY A 193 -18.09 -8.40 -3.41
N ALA A 194 -18.40 -7.82 -2.25
CA ALA A 194 -19.77 -7.45 -1.89
C ALA A 194 -20.38 -6.38 -2.82
N LEU A 195 -19.50 -5.60 -3.47
CA LEU A 195 -19.84 -4.51 -4.37
C LEU A 195 -19.59 -4.86 -5.84
N GLN A 196 -19.42 -6.15 -6.17
CA GLN A 196 -19.27 -6.59 -7.56
C GLN A 196 -20.57 -6.38 -8.38
N TYR A 197 -21.73 -6.60 -7.76
CA TYR A 197 -23.04 -6.55 -8.42
C TYR A 197 -23.06 -7.41 -9.70
N ASP A 198 -23.31 -6.76 -10.83
CA ASP A 198 -23.43 -7.28 -12.19
C ASP A 198 -22.10 -7.28 -12.97
N ALA A 199 -21.01 -6.76 -12.39
CA ALA A 199 -19.72 -6.68 -13.08
C ALA A 199 -18.95 -8.02 -13.07
N GLU A 200 -18.09 -8.22 -14.08
CA GLU A 200 -17.22 -9.40 -14.18
C GLU A 200 -16.19 -9.48 -13.04
N ILE A 201 -15.76 -8.33 -12.54
CA ILE A 201 -14.76 -8.21 -11.48
C ILE A 201 -15.29 -7.38 -10.32
N ALA A 202 -14.80 -7.68 -9.11
CA ALA A 202 -14.99 -6.78 -7.98
C ALA A 202 -14.38 -5.39 -8.28
N PRO A 203 -15.00 -4.31 -7.78
CA PRO A 203 -14.49 -2.96 -8.02
C PRO A 203 -13.11 -2.76 -7.38
N LEU A 204 -12.32 -1.87 -7.97
CA LEU A 204 -10.92 -1.64 -7.66
C LEU A 204 -10.72 -0.35 -6.86
N LEU A 205 -9.80 -0.39 -5.89
CA LEU A 205 -9.40 0.79 -5.12
C LEU A 205 -8.51 1.71 -5.94
N VAL A 206 -8.83 3.02 -5.96
CA VAL A 206 -8.06 4.03 -6.71
C VAL A 206 -7.39 5.05 -5.80
N HIS A 207 -7.84 5.14 -4.54
CA HIS A 207 -7.23 5.93 -3.49
C HIS A 207 -7.51 5.32 -2.12
N ARG A 208 -6.96 5.91 -1.06
CA ARG A 208 -7.11 5.42 0.31
C ARG A 208 -7.43 6.52 1.28
N LEU A 209 -8.18 6.16 2.31
CA LEU A 209 -8.39 6.94 3.53
C LEU A 209 -7.76 6.19 4.71
N ASP A 210 -7.27 6.94 5.70
CA ASP A 210 -6.78 6.34 6.94
C ASP A 210 -7.90 5.58 7.66
N LYS A 211 -7.54 4.59 8.49
CA LYS A 211 -8.51 3.78 9.26
C LYS A 211 -9.51 4.65 10.04
N GLY A 212 -9.01 5.69 10.72
CA GLY A 212 -9.84 6.61 11.50
C GLY A 212 -10.64 7.62 10.67
N THR A 213 -10.23 7.89 9.43
CA THR A 213 -10.86 8.89 8.56
C THR A 213 -12.13 8.32 7.92
N SER A 214 -13.21 9.09 7.94
CA SER A 214 -14.49 8.74 7.30
C SER A 214 -14.70 9.51 5.99
N GLY A 215 -15.71 9.16 5.21
CA GLY A 215 -16.17 9.95 4.07
C GLY A 215 -15.98 9.29 2.71
N VAL A 216 -15.95 10.11 1.66
CA VAL A 216 -16.00 9.67 0.27
C VAL A 216 -14.80 8.77 -0.09
N LEU A 217 -15.06 7.52 -0.48
CA LEU A 217 -14.09 6.59 -1.05
C LEU A 217 -14.57 6.13 -2.43
N LEU A 218 -13.77 6.38 -3.47
CA LEU A 218 -14.09 6.04 -4.85
C LEU A 218 -13.53 4.65 -5.18
N LEU A 219 -14.32 3.87 -5.89
CA LEU A 219 -13.99 2.56 -6.42
C LEU A 219 -14.28 2.55 -7.92
N ALA A 220 -13.35 2.02 -8.70
CA ALA A 220 -13.53 1.85 -10.14
C ALA A 220 -14.18 0.50 -10.44
N ARG A 221 -15.19 0.45 -11.32
CA ARG A 221 -15.81 -0.82 -11.72
C ARG A 221 -14.98 -1.58 -12.76
N THR A 222 -14.10 -0.90 -13.46
CA THR A 222 -13.27 -1.45 -14.54
C THR A 222 -11.79 -1.06 -14.38
N ARG A 223 -10.90 -1.79 -15.06
CA ARG A 223 -9.43 -1.59 -14.93
C ARG A 223 -8.94 -0.29 -15.57
N ASP A 224 -9.54 0.10 -16.69
CA ASP A 224 -9.27 1.36 -17.40
C ASP A 224 -9.64 2.56 -16.53
N VAL A 225 -10.84 2.55 -15.92
CA VAL A 225 -11.27 3.58 -14.98
C VAL A 225 -10.37 3.62 -13.74
N ALA A 226 -9.92 2.46 -13.26
CA ALA A 226 -9.00 2.40 -12.14
C ALA A 226 -7.65 3.07 -12.46
N ALA A 227 -7.12 2.84 -13.67
CA ALA A 227 -5.87 3.43 -14.13
C ALA A 227 -5.98 4.95 -14.29
N ASP A 228 -7.04 5.44 -14.93
CA ASP A 228 -7.32 6.88 -15.09
C ASP A 228 -7.42 7.58 -13.72
N LEU A 229 -8.27 7.07 -12.82
CA LEU A 229 -8.42 7.67 -11.49
C LEU A 229 -7.12 7.63 -10.70
N ALA A 230 -6.37 6.52 -10.73
CA ALA A 230 -5.09 6.42 -10.03
C ALA A 230 -4.06 7.44 -10.53
N ALA A 231 -4.05 7.74 -11.84
CA ALA A 231 -3.22 8.82 -12.40
C ALA A 231 -3.69 10.18 -11.88
N ARG A 232 -4.98 10.49 -12.00
CA ARG A 232 -5.57 11.76 -11.51
C ARG A 232 -5.31 12.00 -10.02
N PHE A 233 -5.44 10.99 -9.16
CA PHE A 233 -5.13 11.13 -7.73
C PHE A 233 -3.65 11.36 -7.44
N ARG A 234 -2.75 10.84 -8.27
CA ARG A 234 -1.30 11.04 -8.15
C ARG A 234 -0.89 12.44 -8.61
N GLU A 235 -1.51 12.90 -9.68
CA GLU A 235 -1.18 14.14 -10.38
C GLU A 235 -2.06 15.32 -9.95
N SER A 236 -3.00 15.13 -9.02
CA SER A 236 -3.99 16.15 -8.60
C SER A 236 -3.39 17.49 -8.15
N HIS A 237 -2.12 17.52 -7.76
CA HIS A 237 -1.41 18.73 -7.36
C HIS A 237 -0.91 19.57 -8.55
N LEU A 238 -0.86 18.99 -9.76
CA LEU A 238 -0.36 19.60 -10.99
C LEU A 238 -1.51 20.20 -11.82
N ASP A 239 -2.59 19.43 -12.00
CA ASP A 239 -3.68 19.76 -12.92
C ASP A 239 -5.01 20.09 -12.23
N ALA A 240 -5.07 19.93 -10.90
CA ALA A 240 -6.28 20.05 -10.10
C ALA A 240 -7.46 19.18 -10.63
N SER A 241 -7.17 18.05 -11.30
CA SER A 241 -8.17 17.13 -11.85
C SER A 241 -9.05 16.48 -10.77
N VAL A 242 -8.55 16.42 -9.53
CA VAL A 242 -9.28 15.92 -8.36
C VAL A 242 -9.21 16.93 -7.23
N GLU A 243 -10.35 17.52 -6.88
CA GLU A 243 -10.48 18.33 -5.68
C GLU A 243 -11.02 17.49 -4.53
N LYS A 244 -10.37 17.58 -3.37
CA LYS A 244 -10.78 16.88 -2.15
C LYS A 244 -11.05 17.92 -1.07
N VAL A 245 -12.21 17.85 -0.44
CA VAL A 245 -12.58 18.68 0.69
C VAL A 245 -12.79 17.79 1.90
N TYR A 246 -12.06 18.09 2.97
CA TYR A 246 -12.16 17.45 4.25
C TYR A 246 -12.68 18.42 5.28
N TRP A 247 -13.51 17.93 6.19
CA TRP A 247 -13.90 18.64 7.39
C TRP A 247 -13.25 17.99 8.59
N ALA A 248 -12.73 18.82 9.50
CA ALA A 248 -12.18 18.36 10.76
C ALA A 248 -12.68 19.19 11.93
N LEU A 249 -13.01 18.52 13.04
CA LEU A 249 -13.13 19.20 14.33
C LEU A 249 -11.79 19.16 15.01
N VAL A 250 -11.31 20.31 15.46
CA VAL A 250 -10.00 20.44 16.12
C VAL A 250 -10.13 21.07 17.48
N ARG A 251 -9.16 20.76 18.35
CA ARG A 251 -9.09 21.28 19.71
C ARG A 251 -8.49 22.68 19.71
N GLY A 252 -9.15 23.60 20.41
CA GLY A 252 -8.71 24.98 20.53
C GLY A 252 -9.32 25.89 19.47
N MET A 253 -8.67 27.02 19.26
CA MET A 253 -9.14 28.09 18.39
C MET A 253 -7.96 28.72 17.66
N PRO A 254 -8.10 29.03 16.36
CA PRO A 254 -7.09 29.81 15.66
C PRO A 254 -7.01 31.24 16.16
N ASP A 255 -5.91 31.90 15.78
CA ASP A 255 -5.87 33.35 15.74
C ASP A 255 -6.91 33.88 14.74
N LYS A 256 -7.79 34.78 15.18
CA LYS A 256 -8.86 35.35 14.35
C LYS A 256 -8.34 36.13 13.14
N ARG A 257 -7.05 36.49 13.14
CA ARG A 257 -6.39 37.15 12.00
C ARG A 257 -6.12 36.20 10.83
N ASN A 258 -6.09 34.88 11.08
CA ASN A 258 -5.74 33.85 10.09
C ASN A 258 -6.89 32.86 9.89
N MET A 259 -7.98 33.34 9.28
CA MET A 259 -9.20 32.55 9.05
C MET A 259 -9.10 31.60 7.84
N GLU A 260 -8.11 31.81 6.98
CA GLU A 260 -7.78 30.95 5.84
C GLU A 260 -6.29 31.01 5.55
N GLY A 261 -5.78 30.04 4.82
CA GLY A 261 -4.38 30.03 4.41
C GLY A 261 -3.94 28.73 3.75
N GLU A 262 -2.63 28.62 3.55
CA GLU A 262 -1.99 27.44 2.99
C GLU A 262 -0.86 26.97 3.91
N ILE A 263 -0.78 25.65 4.13
CA ILE A 263 0.29 25.01 4.89
C ILE A 263 1.15 24.25 3.89
N VAL A 264 2.40 24.66 3.78
CA VAL A 264 3.43 24.02 2.97
C VAL A 264 4.52 23.51 3.90
N THR A 265 4.70 22.19 3.97
CA THR A 265 5.76 21.58 4.79
C THR A 265 6.24 20.27 4.17
N ASN A 266 7.42 19.80 4.57
CA ASN A 266 7.90 18.47 4.20
C ASN A 266 7.48 17.47 5.27
N ILE A 267 6.78 16.42 4.86
CA ILE A 267 6.39 15.32 5.75
C ILE A 267 7.31 14.13 5.47
N TYR A 268 7.88 13.59 6.54
CA TYR A 268 8.73 12.41 6.51
C TYR A 268 8.29 11.39 7.56
N ARG A 269 8.80 10.16 7.44
CA ARG A 269 8.47 9.05 8.34
C ARG A 269 9.51 8.98 9.44
N THR A 270 9.09 9.08 10.70
CA THR A 270 10.03 9.28 11.83
C THR A 270 10.64 7.97 12.37
N ALA A 271 10.07 6.78 12.09
CA ALA A 271 10.67 5.48 12.46
C ALA A 271 9.98 4.27 11.80
N LYS A 272 10.71 3.15 11.63
CA LYS A 272 10.22 1.81 11.22
C LYS A 272 9.72 0.97 12.42
N THR A 273 9.00 1.55 13.37
CA THR A 273 8.44 0.82 14.53
C THR A 273 6.92 0.66 14.44
N PRO A 274 6.30 -0.30 15.15
CA PRO A 274 4.86 -0.56 15.08
C PRO A 274 3.98 0.62 15.51
N ASN A 275 4.55 1.56 16.28
CA ASN A 275 3.90 2.79 16.75
C ASN A 275 4.31 4.00 15.88
N GLU A 276 4.41 3.75 14.58
CA GLU A 276 4.85 4.65 13.53
C GLU A 276 4.28 6.06 13.74
N ARG A 277 4.99 7.13 13.40
CA ARG A 277 4.46 8.50 13.36
C ARG A 277 5.05 9.19 12.14
N MET A 278 4.25 10.03 11.50
CA MET A 278 4.77 11.00 10.53
C MET A 278 5.03 12.28 11.30
N THR A 279 6.00 13.07 10.92
CA THR A 279 6.24 14.38 11.53
C THR A 279 6.71 15.34 10.43
N SER A 280 6.70 16.63 10.73
CA SER A 280 6.97 17.72 9.80
C SER A 280 7.97 18.67 10.42
N PHE A 281 8.91 19.16 9.60
CA PHE A 281 9.82 20.23 9.97
C PHE A 281 9.57 21.45 9.07
N ALA A 282 9.66 22.64 9.68
CA ALA A 282 9.65 23.92 8.97
C ALA A 282 11.05 24.30 8.45
N ASP A 283 12.12 23.70 8.98
CA ASP A 283 13.50 24.13 8.77
C ASP A 283 14.33 23.12 7.98
N ARG A 284 15.18 23.63 7.08
CA ARG A 284 15.98 22.87 6.10
C ARG A 284 17.16 22.15 6.75
N ARG A 285 16.93 21.18 7.64
CA ARG A 285 18.01 20.31 8.11
C ARG A 285 18.42 19.33 7.00
N SER A 286 19.64 19.52 6.49
CA SER A 286 20.15 18.96 5.23
C SER A 286 20.26 17.44 5.20
N ASP A 287 20.29 16.81 6.36
CA ASP A 287 20.43 15.37 6.59
C ASP A 287 19.12 14.58 6.46
N LEU A 288 17.97 15.26 6.46
CA LEU A 288 16.63 14.64 6.28
C LEU A 288 15.95 15.03 4.95
N LEU A 289 16.59 15.90 4.15
CA LEU A 289 16.04 16.42 2.90
C LEU A 289 15.83 15.35 1.81
N ASP A 290 16.59 14.24 1.85
CA ASP A 290 16.47 13.17 0.86
C ASP A 290 15.21 12.28 1.04
N GLU A 291 14.52 12.35 2.19
CA GLU A 291 13.36 11.49 2.47
C GLU A 291 12.02 12.23 2.61
N GLY A 292 12.04 13.54 2.87
CA GLY A 292 10.84 14.35 3.07
C GLY A 292 10.13 14.69 1.77
N LYS A 293 8.81 14.41 1.69
CA LYS A 293 8.00 14.77 0.52
C LYS A 293 7.16 16.01 0.83
N VAL A 294 7.17 16.98 -0.09
CA VAL A 294 6.36 18.19 -0.02
C VAL A 294 4.88 17.83 0.17
N ALA A 295 4.26 18.49 1.15
CA ALA A 295 2.88 18.36 1.52
C ALA A 295 2.21 19.75 1.56
N ILE A 296 1.15 19.92 0.78
CA ILE A 296 0.44 21.19 0.63
C ILE A 296 -1.03 21.01 0.95
N THR A 297 -1.54 21.82 1.87
CA THR A 297 -2.95 21.84 2.28
C THR A 297 -3.44 23.27 2.41
N ARG A 298 -4.49 23.62 1.67
CA ARG A 298 -5.24 24.86 1.90
C ARG A 298 -6.27 24.63 2.98
N TYR A 299 -6.55 25.65 3.78
CA TYR A 299 -7.52 25.56 4.85
C TYR A 299 -8.34 26.82 5.00
N ARG A 300 -9.54 26.65 5.55
CA ARG A 300 -10.44 27.74 5.93
C ARG A 300 -11.23 27.35 7.16
N TRP A 301 -11.25 28.22 8.16
CA TRP A 301 -12.02 28.01 9.38
C TRP A 301 -13.51 28.28 9.12
N MET A 302 -14.36 27.30 9.40
CA MET A 302 -15.79 27.37 9.10
C MET A 302 -16.61 27.83 10.31
N GLN A 303 -16.26 27.34 11.50
CA GLN A 303 -16.98 27.67 12.72
C GLN A 303 -16.02 27.61 13.89
N LEU A 304 -16.02 28.67 14.71
CA LEU A 304 -15.19 28.76 15.90
C LEU A 304 -16.04 28.60 17.15
N HIS A 305 -15.40 28.32 18.28
CA HIS A 305 -16.03 28.33 19.60
C HIS A 305 -17.19 27.34 19.77
N LEU A 306 -17.11 26.16 19.16
CA LEU A 306 -18.01 25.06 19.48
C LEU A 306 -17.69 24.62 20.91
N ARG A 307 -18.53 25.01 21.88
CA ARG A 307 -18.37 24.62 23.27
C ARG A 307 -18.96 23.22 23.45
N ARG A 308 -18.09 22.25 23.76
CA ARG A 308 -18.52 20.91 24.18
C ARG A 308 -18.58 20.79 25.71
N SER A 309 -17.71 21.51 26.41
CA SER A 309 -17.71 21.63 27.86
C SER A 309 -17.09 22.97 28.27
N PRO A 310 -17.21 23.40 29.55
CA PRO A 310 -16.59 24.65 30.01
C PRO A 310 -15.09 24.75 29.75
N ARG A 311 -14.39 23.60 29.67
CA ARG A 311 -12.93 23.51 29.47
C ARG A 311 -12.52 23.10 28.06
N GLU A 312 -13.46 22.71 27.19
CA GLU A 312 -13.15 22.18 25.85
C GLU A 312 -13.82 23.02 24.76
N LYS A 313 -12.98 23.81 24.07
CA LYS A 313 -13.36 24.58 22.89
C LYS A 313 -12.93 23.82 21.65
N LEU A 314 -13.86 23.64 20.72
CA LEU A 314 -13.60 23.05 19.42
C LEU A 314 -13.83 24.09 18.31
N SER A 315 -13.18 23.86 17.18
CA SER A 315 -13.38 24.64 15.96
C SER A 315 -13.53 23.69 14.77
N LEU A 316 -14.41 24.02 13.83
CA LEU A 316 -14.56 23.33 12.55
C LEU A 316 -13.67 24.00 11.51
N ILE A 317 -12.88 23.19 10.82
CA ILE A 317 -12.02 23.62 9.72
C ILE A 317 -12.32 22.81 8.45
N GLU A 318 -12.31 23.50 7.32
CA GLU A 318 -12.27 22.92 5.99
C GLU A 318 -10.81 22.80 5.54
N LEU A 319 -10.45 21.65 5.01
CA LEU A 319 -9.10 21.30 4.58
C LEU A 319 -9.15 20.77 3.13
N GLN A 320 -8.30 21.34 2.28
CA GLN A 320 -8.17 20.98 0.87
C GLN A 320 -6.73 20.53 0.60
N PRO A 321 -6.42 19.23 0.72
CA PRO A 321 -5.08 18.71 0.45
C PRO A 321 -4.82 18.66 -1.07
N LEU A 322 -3.83 19.43 -1.53
CA LEU A 322 -3.38 19.40 -2.92
C LEU A 322 -2.52 18.14 -3.16
N THR A 323 -1.69 17.79 -2.19
CA THR A 323 -0.90 16.54 -2.15
C THR A 323 -1.57 15.45 -1.31
N GLY A 324 -1.14 14.19 -1.45
CA GLY A 324 -1.69 13.05 -0.72
C GLY A 324 -0.67 12.28 0.13
N ARG A 325 -0.04 12.92 1.12
CA ARG A 325 0.92 12.22 2.02
C ARG A 325 0.20 11.50 3.16
N THR A 326 0.79 10.41 3.66
CA THR A 326 0.27 9.67 4.81
C THR A 326 0.07 10.61 5.99
N HIS A 327 -1.13 10.60 6.58
CA HIS A 327 -1.49 11.43 7.73
C HIS A 327 -1.32 12.95 7.53
N GLN A 328 -1.22 13.43 6.29
CA GLN A 328 -0.90 14.83 5.98
C GLN A 328 -1.71 15.85 6.79
N LEU A 329 -3.04 15.74 6.72
CA LEU A 329 -3.94 16.67 7.41
C LEU A 329 -3.75 16.62 8.93
N ARG A 330 -3.52 15.43 9.49
CA ARG A 330 -3.33 15.23 10.93
C ARG A 330 -2.04 15.87 11.42
N VAL A 331 -0.96 15.70 10.67
CA VAL A 331 0.35 16.32 10.92
C VAL A 331 0.25 17.84 10.80
N HIS A 332 -0.34 18.36 9.73
CA HIS A 332 -0.51 19.80 9.52
C HIS A 332 -1.27 20.45 10.68
N MET A 333 -2.37 19.84 11.12
CA MET A 333 -3.14 20.35 12.25
C MET A 333 -2.36 20.32 13.56
N ALA A 334 -1.71 19.19 13.88
CA ALA A 334 -1.04 19.01 15.15
C ALA A 334 0.29 19.78 15.27
N GLU A 335 1.08 19.83 14.21
CA GLU A 335 2.45 20.34 14.26
C GLU A 335 2.61 21.73 13.67
N GLN A 336 1.83 22.08 12.63
CA GLN A 336 1.94 23.40 11.99
C GLN A 336 0.98 24.40 12.61
N LEU A 337 -0.30 24.04 12.73
CA LEU A 337 -1.30 24.91 13.35
C LEU A 337 -1.38 24.77 14.88
N LYS A 338 -0.70 23.78 15.48
CA LYS A 338 -0.75 23.48 16.92
C LYS A 338 -2.18 23.28 17.47
N LEU A 339 -3.11 22.88 16.60
CA LEU A 339 -4.52 22.68 16.90
C LEU A 339 -4.92 21.27 16.43
N PRO A 340 -4.61 20.23 17.22
CA PRO A 340 -4.76 18.84 16.79
C PRO A 340 -6.23 18.46 16.57
N ILE A 341 -6.45 17.54 15.64
CA ILE A 341 -7.79 17.00 15.34
C ILE A 341 -8.34 16.28 16.57
N PHE A 342 -9.61 16.52 16.87
CA PHE A 342 -10.33 15.90 17.96
C PHE A 342 -10.49 14.39 17.71
N GLY A 343 -10.13 13.55 18.68
CA GLY A 343 -10.05 12.09 18.51
C GLY A 343 -8.74 11.58 17.92
N ASP A 344 -7.74 12.45 17.68
CA ASP A 344 -6.43 12.03 17.19
C ASP A 344 -5.46 11.61 18.30
N TYR A 345 -5.56 10.36 18.74
CA TYR A 345 -4.68 9.79 19.77
C TYR A 345 -3.20 9.66 19.34
N ARG A 346 -2.92 9.62 18.03
CA ARG A 346 -1.56 9.38 17.52
C ARG A 346 -0.74 10.66 17.61
N TYR A 347 -1.36 11.80 17.33
CA TYR A 347 -0.70 13.11 17.35
C TYR A 347 -0.94 13.91 18.63
N PHE A 348 -1.93 13.51 19.44
CA PHE A 348 -2.21 14.14 20.72
C PHE A 348 -2.53 13.07 21.79
N ARG A 349 -1.54 12.78 22.65
CA ARG A 349 -1.61 11.70 23.65
C ARG A 349 -2.52 12.01 24.85
N ASN A 350 -2.80 13.28 25.14
CA ASN A 350 -3.63 13.70 26.28
C ASN A 350 -5.13 13.67 25.95
N GLN A 351 -5.61 12.57 25.35
CA GLN A 351 -7.01 12.40 24.98
C GLN A 351 -7.62 11.18 25.67
N LEU A 352 -8.93 11.24 25.90
CA LEU A 352 -9.68 10.08 26.37
C LEU A 352 -9.50 8.91 25.39
N PRO A 353 -9.23 7.68 25.89
CA PRO A 353 -9.14 6.52 25.03
C PRO A 353 -10.46 6.30 24.27
N ASN A 354 -10.35 5.72 23.06
CA ASN A 354 -11.49 5.32 22.20
C ASN A 354 -12.31 6.42 21.51
N LEU A 355 -11.87 7.68 21.52
CA LEU A 355 -12.49 8.70 20.68
C LEU A 355 -12.24 8.43 19.19
N LYS A 356 -13.31 8.46 18.38
CA LYS A 356 -13.20 8.38 16.92
C LYS A 356 -12.55 9.66 16.38
N LEU A 357 -11.69 9.51 15.38
CA LEU A 357 -11.07 10.65 14.71
C LEU A 357 -12.14 11.53 14.03
N HIS A 358 -12.10 12.83 14.32
CA HIS A 358 -12.99 13.81 13.70
C HIS A 358 -12.37 14.39 12.44
N LEU A 359 -12.07 13.51 11.48
CA LEU A 359 -11.65 13.85 10.13
C LEU A 359 -12.56 13.13 9.12
N HIS A 360 -13.18 13.91 8.24
CA HIS A 360 -14.19 13.43 7.29
C HIS A 360 -13.91 13.97 5.90
N CYS A 361 -13.71 13.09 4.92
CA CYS A 361 -13.68 13.44 3.51
C CYS A 361 -15.10 13.77 3.05
N TYR A 362 -15.48 15.03 3.14
CA TYR A 362 -16.84 15.50 2.88
C TYR A 362 -17.19 15.47 1.41
N ARG A 363 -16.27 15.88 0.53
CA ARG A 363 -16.54 16.03 -0.90
C ARG A 363 -15.32 15.68 -1.74
N ILE A 364 -15.55 14.96 -2.83
CA ILE A 364 -14.58 14.80 -3.91
C ILE A 364 -15.22 15.28 -5.21
N THR A 365 -14.49 16.10 -5.96
CA THR A 365 -14.87 16.56 -7.29
C THR A 365 -13.86 16.05 -8.30
N LEU A 366 -14.31 15.26 -9.28
CA LEU A 366 -13.53 14.92 -10.47
C LEU A 366 -13.81 15.98 -11.53
N LYS A 367 -12.83 16.81 -11.86
CA LYS A 367 -12.95 17.77 -12.97
C LYS A 367 -12.88 17.02 -14.29
N ASN A 368 -13.65 17.44 -15.28
CA ASN A 368 -13.70 16.83 -16.60
C ASN A 368 -13.87 15.30 -16.50
N TRP A 369 -14.92 14.89 -15.79
CA TRP A 369 -15.43 13.53 -15.82
C TRP A 369 -16.33 13.35 -17.05
N ASN A 370 -16.78 12.14 -17.39
CA ASN A 370 -17.70 11.79 -18.51
C ASN A 370 -18.13 12.96 -19.44
N ASP A 371 -17.65 12.96 -20.68
CA ASP A 371 -17.93 14.00 -21.69
C ASP A 371 -17.54 15.42 -21.27
N GLY A 372 -16.53 15.55 -20.40
CA GLY A 372 -15.99 16.81 -19.91
C GLY A 372 -16.77 17.46 -18.77
N LYS A 373 -17.86 16.85 -18.27
CA LYS A 373 -18.66 17.40 -17.17
C LYS A 373 -18.05 17.05 -15.80
N PRO A 374 -18.01 17.98 -14.83
CA PRO A 374 -17.49 17.67 -13.51
C PRO A 374 -18.44 16.74 -12.73
N LEU A 375 -17.87 15.74 -12.04
CA LEU A 375 -18.63 14.88 -11.11
C LEU A 375 -18.29 15.26 -9.68
N THR A 376 -19.29 15.69 -8.91
CA THR A 376 -19.15 16.03 -7.48
C THR A 376 -19.90 15.04 -6.62
N ILE A 377 -19.20 14.35 -5.73
CA ILE A 377 -19.79 13.43 -4.75
C ILE A 377 -19.60 13.97 -3.33
N LYS A 378 -20.67 13.96 -2.53
CA LYS A 378 -20.67 14.39 -1.12
C LYS A 378 -21.05 13.24 -0.21
N ALA A 379 -20.32 13.07 0.89
CA ALA A 379 -20.65 12.13 1.95
C ALA A 379 -21.45 12.82 3.07
N SER A 380 -22.38 12.10 3.67
CA SER A 380 -23.08 12.57 4.86
C SER A 380 -22.14 12.58 6.07
N ILE A 381 -22.31 13.60 6.92
CA ILE A 381 -21.53 13.76 8.14
C ILE A 381 -21.76 12.54 9.04
N PRO A 382 -20.71 11.92 9.58
CA PRO A 382 -20.85 10.75 10.42
C PRO A 382 -21.45 11.10 11.78
N ARG A 383 -22.18 10.15 12.38
CA ARG A 383 -22.91 10.33 13.64
C ARG A 383 -22.06 10.91 14.79
N HIS A 384 -20.79 10.50 14.93
CA HIS A 384 -19.92 10.98 16.01
C HIS A 384 -19.56 12.47 15.89
N PHE A 385 -19.55 13.02 14.67
CA PHE A 385 -19.44 14.47 14.46
C PHE A 385 -20.70 15.17 14.93
N ILE A 386 -21.88 14.68 14.53
CA ILE A 386 -23.17 15.28 14.89
C ILE A 386 -23.34 15.29 16.41
N GLU A 387 -23.05 14.18 17.08
CA GLU A 387 -23.10 14.07 18.54
C GLU A 387 -22.13 15.05 19.22
N THR A 388 -20.94 15.25 18.66
CA THR A 388 -19.96 16.20 19.20
C THR A 388 -20.36 17.66 18.96
N MET A 389 -21.12 17.94 17.90
CA MET A 389 -21.60 19.27 17.54
C MET A 389 -23.03 19.57 18.02
N HIS A 390 -23.63 18.69 18.83
CA HIS A 390 -25.06 18.70 19.14
C HIS A 390 -25.60 20.07 19.60
N ASP A 391 -24.85 20.81 20.40
CA ASP A 391 -25.26 22.12 20.95
C ASP A 391 -24.94 23.30 20.01
N HIS A 392 -24.26 23.03 18.91
CA HIS A 392 -23.85 23.99 17.90
C HIS A 392 -24.00 23.38 16.51
N PRO A 393 -25.25 23.07 16.09
CA PRO A 393 -25.50 22.50 14.78
C PRO A 393 -24.86 23.40 13.74
N LEU A 394 -24.16 22.78 12.79
CA LEU A 394 -23.57 23.53 11.71
C LEU A 394 -24.70 24.31 11.02
N LYS A 395 -24.52 25.61 10.83
CA LYS A 395 -25.37 26.41 9.93
C LYS A 395 -25.08 25.98 8.49
N LEU A 396 -25.35 24.73 8.17
CA LEU A 396 -25.24 24.17 6.84
C LEU A 396 -26.59 24.32 6.18
N ASN A 397 -26.67 25.17 5.16
CA ASN A 397 -27.83 25.22 4.25
C ASN A 397 -28.04 23.92 3.44
N THR A 398 -27.49 22.77 3.85
CA THR A 398 -27.45 21.55 3.04
C THR A 398 -27.45 20.23 3.83
N VAL A 399 -27.96 20.16 5.06
CA VAL A 399 -28.24 18.83 5.67
C VAL A 399 -29.63 18.38 5.25
N PRO A 400 -29.79 17.23 4.56
CA PRO A 400 -31.11 16.68 4.28
C PRO A 400 -31.85 16.40 5.60
N LYS A 401 -33.08 16.92 5.73
CA LYS A 401 -33.92 16.79 6.93
C LYS A 401 -34.10 15.34 7.44
N HIS A 402 -33.83 14.32 6.61
CA HIS A 402 -33.93 12.91 7.00
C HIS A 402 -32.83 12.43 7.96
N ALA A 403 -31.66 13.08 8.01
CA ALA A 403 -30.56 12.67 8.90
C ALA A 403 -30.78 13.04 10.39
N LEU A 404 -31.79 13.86 10.68
CA LEU A 404 -32.12 14.34 12.02
C LEU A 404 -33.29 13.58 12.68
N LYS A 405 -33.85 12.54 12.05
CA LYS A 405 -34.94 11.77 12.65
C LYS A 405 -34.40 10.89 13.79
N ARG A 406 -34.55 11.38 15.03
CA ARG A 406 -34.54 10.56 16.25
C ARG A 406 -35.52 9.41 16.03
N ARG A 407 -35.08 8.15 16.11
CA ARG A 407 -35.99 7.06 16.45
C ARG A 407 -36.41 7.30 17.89
N ALA A 408 -37.54 7.98 18.06
CA ALA A 408 -38.32 7.93 19.27
C ALA A 408 -39.11 6.62 19.23
N LYS A 409 -38.62 5.62 19.96
CA LYS A 409 -39.35 4.71 20.84
C LYS A 409 -38.35 3.74 21.44
#